data_AF-A0A1H5F689-F1
#
_entry.id   AF-A0A1H5F689-F1
#
_cell.length_a   1.000
_cell.length_b   1.000
_cell.length_c   1.000
_cell.angle_alpha   90.00
_cell.angle_beta   90.00
_cell.angle_gamma   90.00
#
_symmetry.space_group_name_H-M   'P 1'
#
loop_
_entity.id
_entity.type
_entity.pdbx_description
1 polymer ?
#
loop_
_entity_poly.entity_id
_entity_poly.type
_entity_poly.pdbx_seq_one_letter_code
_entity_poly.pdbx_strand_id
1 'polypeptide(L)'
;MLDHILKFMTLGTIIVGITAIYTALHTNNRRLGADIFLRYSERISDLRRRLPTAAFHDEGAGGAIEMTPDERRIVHEVIFSIFELYELKVHGFVPPGIWKIREPDIERVLSLPVFQQELAVVHGRFAKHPRFAAWLDRIGQGKA
;
A
#
# COMPACT_ATOMS: atom_id res chain seq x y z
N MET A 1 -8.02 55.69 -8.20
CA MET A 1 -6.62 55.25 -8.02
C MET A 1 -6.43 54.54 -6.69
N LEU A 2 -6.66 55.19 -5.54
CA LEU A 2 -6.45 54.61 -4.21
C LEU A 2 -7.28 53.33 -3.94
N ASP A 3 -8.56 53.31 -4.33
CA ASP A 3 -9.43 52.13 -4.19
C ASP A 3 -8.96 50.93 -5.01
N HIS A 4 -8.35 51.17 -6.17
CA HIS A 4 -7.82 50.08 -7.00
C HIS A 4 -6.56 49.51 -6.35
N ILE A 5 -5.68 50.37 -5.80
CA ILE A 5 -4.49 49.95 -5.06
C ILE A 5 -4.88 49.11 -3.84
N LEU A 6 -5.88 49.54 -3.07
CA LEU A 6 -6.40 48.78 -1.93
C LEU A 6 -6.96 47.42 -2.37
N LYS A 7 -7.76 47.37 -3.44
CA LYS A 7 -8.29 46.10 -3.99
C LYS A 7 -7.19 45.15 -4.46
N PHE A 8 -6.16 45.66 -5.15
CA PHE A 8 -5.02 44.83 -5.56
C PHE A 8 -4.21 44.33 -4.37
N MET A 9 -4.04 45.15 -3.33
CA MET A 9 -3.36 44.74 -2.11
C MET A 9 -4.12 43.63 -1.38
N THR A 10 -5.44 43.77 -1.22
CA THR A 10 -6.30 42.73 -0.64
C THR A 10 -6.33 41.46 -1.49
N LEU A 11 -6.37 41.58 -2.81
CA LEU A 11 -6.29 40.42 -3.70
C LEU A 11 -4.95 39.69 -3.54
N GLY A 12 -3.85 40.44 -3.45
CA GLY A 12 -2.52 39.89 -3.21
C GLY A 12 -2.42 39.13 -1.90
N THR A 13 -2.94 39.68 -0.79
CA THR A 13 -2.93 38.99 0.51
C THR A 13 -3.81 37.73 0.50
N ILE A 14 -4.95 37.75 -0.18
CA ILE A 14 -5.80 36.57 -0.37
C ILE A 14 -5.04 35.48 -1.15
N ILE A 15 -4.38 35.83 -2.25
CA ILE A 15 -3.61 34.87 -3.07
C ILE A 15 -2.47 34.26 -2.24
N VAL A 16 -1.72 35.07 -1.49
CA VAL A 16 -0.65 34.59 -0.61
C VAL A 16 -1.21 33.67 0.47
N GLY A 17 -2.35 34.03 1.09
CA GLY A 17 -3.02 33.20 2.08
C GLY A 17 -3.44 31.85 1.54
N ILE A 18 -4.09 31.81 0.36
CA ILE A 18 -4.50 30.57 -0.31
C ILE A 18 -3.27 29.71 -0.63
N THR A 19 -2.20 30.32 -1.14
CA THR A 19 -0.96 29.61 -1.50
C THR A 19 -0.29 29.01 -0.27
N ALA A 20 -0.27 29.73 0.85
CA ALA A 20 0.30 29.25 2.11
C ALA A 20 -0.51 28.06 2.67
N ILE A 21 -1.84 28.16 2.69
CA ILE A 21 -2.73 27.08 3.12
C ILE A 21 -2.54 25.85 2.24
N TYR A 22 -2.52 26.03 0.92
CA TYR A 22 -2.31 24.94 -0.03
C TYR A 22 -0.96 24.24 0.21
N THR A 23 0.12 25.01 0.38
CA THR A 23 1.47 24.47 0.62
C THR A 23 1.55 23.71 1.94
N ALA A 24 0.92 24.22 3.00
CA ALA A 24 0.87 23.57 4.29
C ALA A 24 0.11 22.23 4.20
N LEU A 25 -1.06 22.21 3.56
CA LEU A 25 -1.84 20.98 3.36
C LEU A 25 -1.09 19.97 2.50
N HIS A 26 -0.48 20.41 1.40
CA HIS A 26 0.30 19.55 0.52
C HIS A 26 1.47 18.88 1.26
N THR A 27 2.22 19.66 2.05
CA THR A 27 3.36 19.17 2.81
C THR A 27 2.91 18.21 3.92
N ASN A 28 1.84 18.55 4.65
CA ASN A 28 1.28 17.71 5.70
C ASN A 28 0.79 16.36 5.15
N ASN A 29 0.05 16.38 4.04
CA ASN A 29 -0.47 15.15 3.42
C ASN A 29 0.67 14.25 2.91
N ARG A 30 1.74 14.83 2.35
CA ARG A 30 2.94 14.05 1.96
C ARG A 30 3.62 13.43 3.16
N ARG A 31 3.75 14.16 4.28
CA ARG A 31 4.38 13.66 5.50
C ARG A 31 3.56 12.54 6.15
N LEU A 32 2.24 12.72 6.27
CA LEU A 32 1.34 11.68 6.79
C LEU A 32 1.37 10.43 5.93
N GLY A 33 1.30 10.59 4.60
CA GLY A 33 1.37 9.46 3.68
C GLY A 33 2.69 8.68 3.78
N ALA A 34 3.81 9.39 3.95
CA ALA A 34 5.11 8.77 4.20
C ALA A 34 5.16 8.00 5.52
N ASP A 35 4.63 8.57 6.61
CA ASP A 35 4.59 7.90 7.93
C ASP A 35 3.72 6.64 7.90
N ILE A 36 2.50 6.72 7.34
CA ILE A 36 1.62 5.56 7.14
C ILE A 36 2.37 4.48 6.36
N PHE A 37 2.98 4.87 5.24
CA PHE A 37 3.72 3.95 4.40
C PHE A 37 4.89 3.29 5.14
N LEU A 38 5.68 4.04 5.90
CA LEU A 38 6.81 3.51 6.68
C LEU A 38 6.34 2.53 7.77
N ARG A 39 5.27 2.85 8.50
CA ARG A 39 4.73 1.96 9.55
C ARG A 39 4.23 0.64 8.99
N TYR A 40 3.45 0.68 7.91
CA TYR A 40 2.99 -0.54 7.25
C TYR A 40 4.15 -1.32 6.64
N SER A 41 5.13 -0.61 6.08
CA SER A 41 6.33 -1.17 5.52
C SER A 41 7.17 -1.93 6.54
N GLU A 42 7.35 -1.36 7.73
CA GLU A 42 8.05 -1.95 8.86
C GLU A 42 7.28 -3.16 9.38
N ARG A 43 5.97 -3.03 9.63
CA ARG A 43 5.11 -4.15 10.05
C ARG A 43 5.19 -5.34 9.10
N ILE A 44 5.07 -5.10 7.79
CA ILE A 44 5.17 -6.15 6.76
C ILE A 44 6.58 -6.78 6.78
N SER A 45 7.63 -5.97 6.88
CA SER A 45 9.00 -6.45 6.94
C SER A 45 9.24 -7.33 8.18
N ASP A 46 8.77 -6.91 9.34
CA ASP A 46 8.93 -7.62 10.60
C ASP A 46 8.18 -8.95 10.62
N LEU A 47 6.95 -8.97 10.10
CA LEU A 47 6.19 -10.21 9.93
C LEU A 47 6.90 -11.16 8.97
N ARG A 48 7.40 -10.66 7.83
CA ARG A 48 8.15 -11.48 6.87
C ARG A 48 9.43 -12.06 7.46
N ARG A 49 10.15 -11.31 8.30
CA ARG A 49 11.36 -11.80 8.98
C ARG A 49 11.11 -12.95 9.95
N ARG A 50 9.87 -13.16 10.38
CA ARG A 50 9.48 -14.28 11.25
C ARG A 50 9.16 -15.56 10.46
N LEU A 51 9.00 -15.47 9.14
CA LEU A 51 8.82 -16.63 8.29
C LEU A 51 10.18 -17.28 8.02
N PRO A 52 10.26 -18.63 7.95
CA PRO A 52 11.48 -19.30 7.58
C PRO A 52 11.92 -18.89 6.17
N THR A 53 13.22 -18.85 5.91
CA THR A 53 13.78 -18.56 4.58
C THR A 53 13.27 -19.51 3.50
N ALA A 54 12.92 -20.75 3.88
CA ALA A 54 12.29 -21.73 2.99
C ALA A 54 10.95 -21.25 2.41
N ALA A 55 10.17 -20.46 3.17
CA ALA A 55 8.91 -19.89 2.68
C ALA A 55 9.11 -18.86 1.53
N PHE A 56 10.34 -18.40 1.32
CA PHE A 56 10.70 -17.47 0.24
C PHE A 56 11.40 -18.15 -0.94
N HIS A 57 11.63 -19.47 -0.87
CA HIS A 57 12.25 -20.23 -1.96
C HIS A 57 11.17 -20.94 -2.78
N ASP A 58 11.39 -20.96 -4.10
CA ASP A 58 10.55 -21.65 -5.06
C ASP A 58 10.93 -23.14 -5.02
N GLU A 59 10.35 -23.90 -4.09
CA GLU A 59 10.40 -25.35 -4.19
C GLU A 59 9.46 -25.76 -5.34
N GLY A 60 10.05 -25.88 -6.53
CA GLY A 60 9.40 -26.20 -7.81
C GLY A 60 8.78 -27.60 -7.90
N ALA A 61 8.05 -28.05 -6.89
CA ALA A 61 7.25 -29.26 -6.94
C ALA A 61 5.82 -28.89 -6.54
N GLY A 62 4.84 -29.17 -7.40
CA GLY A 62 3.42 -28.80 -7.26
C GLY A 62 2.65 -29.46 -6.11
N GLY A 63 3.27 -29.57 -4.92
CA GLY A 63 2.62 -29.88 -3.66
C GLY A 63 2.25 -28.61 -2.90
N ALA A 64 1.24 -28.71 -2.03
CA ALA A 64 0.96 -27.64 -1.07
C ALA A 64 2.16 -27.45 -0.15
N ILE A 65 2.59 -26.20 0.03
CA ILE A 65 3.66 -25.84 0.95
C ILE A 65 3.15 -26.13 2.36
N GLU A 66 3.83 -27.04 3.05
CA GLU A 66 3.54 -27.32 4.45
C GLU A 66 3.93 -26.11 5.29
N MET A 67 2.97 -25.62 6.05
CA MET A 67 3.16 -24.49 6.96
C MET A 67 2.58 -24.86 8.32
N THR A 68 3.30 -24.49 9.36
CA THR A 68 2.77 -24.50 10.72
C THR A 68 1.59 -23.52 10.84
N PRO A 69 0.68 -23.73 11.80
CA PRO A 69 -0.42 -22.79 12.05
C PRO A 69 0.05 -21.35 12.29
N ASP A 70 1.19 -21.19 12.96
CA ASP A 70 1.78 -19.88 13.25
C ASP A 70 2.31 -19.20 11.98
N GLU A 71 3.00 -19.93 11.10
CA GLU A 71 3.45 -19.39 9.81
C GLU A 71 2.26 -18.99 8.94
N ARG A 72 1.19 -19.81 8.91
CA ARG A 72 -0.03 -19.49 8.15
C ARG A 72 -0.65 -18.20 8.66
N ARG A 73 -0.73 -18.05 9.98
CA ARG A 73 -1.22 -16.82 10.62
C ARG A 73 -0.36 -15.63 10.20
N ILE A 74 0.96 -15.74 10.20
CA ILE A 74 1.87 -14.66 9.80
C ILE A 74 1.65 -14.28 8.33
N VAL A 75 1.52 -15.25 7.42
CA VAL A 75 1.23 -14.99 6.00
C VAL A 75 -0.10 -14.28 5.84
N HIS A 76 -1.15 -14.71 6.54
CA HIS A 76 -2.44 -14.02 6.53
C HIS A 76 -2.30 -12.59 7.06
N GLU A 77 -1.61 -12.37 8.17
CA GLU A 77 -1.38 -11.02 8.73
C GLU A 77 -0.63 -10.11 7.73
N VAL A 78 0.32 -10.65 6.96
CA VAL A 78 0.98 -9.90 5.89
C VAL A 78 0.00 -9.57 4.76
N ILE A 79 -0.79 -10.53 4.29
CA ILE A 79 -1.80 -10.32 3.24
C ILE A 79 -2.79 -9.24 3.67
N PHE A 80 -3.32 -9.32 4.90
CA PHE A 80 -4.24 -8.31 5.44
C PHE A 80 -3.58 -6.95 5.61
N SER A 81 -2.31 -6.89 6.03
CA SER A 81 -1.58 -5.62 6.11
C SER A 81 -1.38 -4.97 4.74
N ILE A 82 -1.15 -5.77 3.69
CA ILE A 82 -1.06 -5.29 2.30
C ILE A 82 -2.43 -4.81 1.82
N PHE A 83 -3.50 -5.54 2.11
CA PHE A 83 -4.86 -5.12 1.83
C PHE A 83 -5.21 -3.77 2.48
N GLU A 84 -4.96 -3.62 3.78
CA GLU A 84 -5.18 -2.36 4.49
C GLU A 84 -4.41 -1.20 3.85
N LEU A 85 -3.13 -1.43 3.51
CA LEU A 85 -2.30 -0.42 2.84
C LEU A 85 -2.83 -0.08 1.44
N TYR A 86 -3.33 -1.08 0.70
CA TYR A 86 -3.94 -0.87 -0.61
C TYR A 86 -5.21 -0.02 -0.51
N GLU A 87 -6.09 -0.29 0.46
CA GLU A 87 -7.30 0.52 0.66
C GLU A 87 -6.93 1.96 1.05
N LEU A 88 -5.92 2.15 1.91
CA LEU A 88 -5.39 3.48 2.25
C LEU A 88 -4.88 4.23 1.01
N LYS A 89 -4.23 3.53 0.07
CA LYS A 89 -3.84 4.10 -1.23
C LYS A 89 -5.06 4.46 -2.08
N VAL A 90 -6.04 3.57 -2.19
CA VAL A 90 -7.27 3.82 -2.98
C VAL A 90 -8.05 5.03 -2.44
N HIS A 91 -8.03 5.24 -1.13
CA HIS A 91 -8.66 6.39 -0.48
C HIS A 91 -7.78 7.65 -0.41
N GLY A 92 -6.59 7.64 -0.99
CA GLY A 92 -5.73 8.82 -1.13
C GLY A 92 -4.88 9.17 0.10
N PHE A 93 -4.87 8.32 1.14
CA PHE A 93 -4.00 8.49 2.31
C PHE A 93 -2.54 8.21 1.99
N VAL A 94 -2.28 7.33 1.02
CA VAL A 94 -0.93 7.07 0.49
C VAL A 94 -0.79 7.78 -0.85
N PRO A 95 0.06 8.81 -0.96
CA PRO A 95 0.34 9.48 -2.22
C PRO A 95 0.77 8.49 -3.31
N PRO A 96 0.27 8.60 -4.55
CA PRO A 96 0.60 7.67 -5.63
C PRO A 96 2.10 7.52 -5.89
N GLY A 97 2.86 8.60 -5.75
CA GLY A 97 4.32 8.58 -5.90
C GLY A 97 5.02 7.72 -4.85
N ILE A 98 4.49 7.67 -3.62
CA ILE A 98 5.03 6.84 -2.54
C ILE A 98 4.69 5.37 -2.77
N TRP A 99 3.43 5.08 -3.14
CA TRP A 99 2.98 3.72 -3.45
C TRP A 99 3.83 3.08 -4.55
N LYS A 100 4.08 3.80 -5.64
CA LYS A 100 4.87 3.31 -6.79
C LYS A 100 6.28 2.85 -6.45
N ILE A 101 6.87 3.34 -5.35
CA ILE A 101 8.23 2.94 -4.94
C ILE A 101 8.25 1.47 -4.49
N ARG A 102 7.18 0.98 -3.86
CA ARG A 102 7.14 -0.35 -3.22
C ARG A 102 6.10 -1.27 -3.81
N GLU A 103 5.23 -0.77 -4.68
CA GLU A 103 4.31 -1.59 -5.47
C GLU A 103 5.02 -2.81 -6.11
N PRO A 104 6.20 -2.68 -6.77
CA PRO A 104 6.89 -3.84 -7.34
C PRO A 104 7.34 -4.87 -6.29
N ASP A 105 7.76 -4.42 -5.10
CA ASP A 105 8.18 -5.32 -4.02
C ASP A 105 6.99 -6.03 -3.38
N ILE A 106 5.87 -5.35 -3.23
CA ILE A 106 4.62 -5.96 -2.74
C ILE A 106 4.14 -7.00 -3.75
N GLU A 107 4.13 -6.67 -5.05
CA GLU A 107 3.77 -7.61 -6.11
C GLU A 107 4.69 -8.83 -6.11
N ARG A 108 6.01 -8.63 -5.97
CA ARG A 108 6.97 -9.73 -5.84
C ARG A 108 6.66 -10.61 -4.63
N VAL A 109 6.36 -10.03 -3.47
CA VAL A 109 6.00 -10.80 -2.26
C VAL A 109 4.72 -11.60 -2.49
N LEU A 110 3.68 -10.97 -3.02
CA LEU A 110 2.41 -11.63 -3.28
C LEU A 110 2.52 -12.71 -4.36
N SER A 111 3.47 -12.60 -5.31
CA SER A 111 3.72 -13.62 -6.34
C SER A 111 4.43 -14.87 -5.83
N LEU A 112 4.96 -14.85 -4.60
CA LEU A 112 5.63 -16.01 -4.02
C LEU A 112 4.64 -17.16 -3.82
N PRO A 113 5.07 -18.42 -4.04
CA PRO A 113 4.20 -19.60 -3.92
C PRO A 113 3.40 -19.66 -2.61
N VAL A 114 4.04 -19.38 -1.47
CA VAL A 114 3.38 -19.39 -0.15
C VAL A 114 2.25 -18.38 -0.04
N PHE A 115 2.43 -17.20 -0.64
CA PHE A 115 1.42 -16.15 -0.64
C PHE A 115 0.31 -16.48 -1.62
N GLN A 116 0.61 -17.03 -2.80
CA GLN A 116 -0.40 -17.45 -3.78
C GLN A 116 -1.29 -18.58 -3.22
N GLN A 117 -0.70 -19.57 -2.55
CA GLN A 117 -1.45 -20.66 -1.90
C GLN A 117 -2.45 -20.11 -0.88
N GLU A 118 -1.99 -19.26 0.03
CA GLU A 118 -2.86 -18.73 1.09
C GLU A 118 -3.83 -17.66 0.56
N LEU A 119 -3.45 -16.89 -0.47
CA LEU A 119 -4.35 -15.98 -1.18
C LEU A 119 -5.55 -16.73 -1.76
N ALA A 120 -5.36 -17.92 -2.36
CA ALA A 120 -6.46 -18.73 -2.86
C ALA A 120 -7.46 -19.10 -1.75
N VAL A 121 -6.98 -19.34 -0.53
CA VAL A 121 -7.81 -19.64 0.65
C VAL A 121 -8.58 -18.41 1.13
N VAL A 122 -7.93 -17.24 1.17
CA VAL A 122 -8.54 -16.02 1.70
C VAL A 122 -9.24 -15.15 0.65
N HIS A 123 -9.15 -15.51 -0.64
CA HIS A 123 -9.65 -14.69 -1.76
C HIS A 123 -11.11 -14.28 -1.58
N GLY A 124 -11.96 -15.21 -1.12
CA GLY A 124 -13.38 -14.96 -0.88
C GLY A 124 -13.65 -13.85 0.15
N ARG A 125 -12.70 -13.57 1.06
CA ARG A 125 -12.82 -12.47 2.03
C ARG A 125 -12.73 -11.09 1.37
N PHE A 126 -12.11 -11.00 0.19
CA PHE A 126 -11.95 -9.76 -0.57
C PHE A 126 -13.08 -9.50 -1.58
N ALA A 127 -14.14 -10.31 -1.59
CA ALA A 127 -15.26 -10.14 -2.52
C ALA A 127 -15.92 -8.75 -2.46
N LYS A 128 -15.89 -8.08 -1.29
CA LYS A 128 -16.40 -6.71 -1.10
C LYS A 128 -15.43 -5.62 -1.55
N HIS A 129 -14.21 -5.98 -1.95
CA HIS A 129 -13.13 -5.08 -2.35
C HIS A 129 -12.68 -5.40 -3.80
N PRO A 130 -13.54 -5.12 -4.81
CA PRO A 130 -13.32 -5.58 -6.18
C PRO A 130 -12.06 -5.01 -6.83
N ARG A 131 -11.63 -3.81 -6.42
CA ARG A 131 -10.37 -3.21 -6.90
C ARG A 131 -9.15 -3.98 -6.42
N PHE A 132 -9.18 -4.41 -5.16
CA PHE A 132 -8.11 -5.20 -4.57
C PHE A 132 -8.08 -6.61 -5.18
N ALA A 133 -9.23 -7.28 -5.29
CA ALA A 133 -9.34 -8.58 -5.95
C ALA A 133 -8.80 -8.54 -7.40
N ALA A 134 -9.24 -7.55 -8.20
CA ALA A 134 -8.74 -7.37 -9.56
C ALA A 134 -7.24 -7.06 -9.64
N TRP A 135 -6.67 -6.44 -8.59
CA TRP A 135 -5.21 -6.26 -8.53
C TRP A 135 -4.48 -7.56 -8.19
N LEU A 136 -5.00 -8.36 -7.26
CA LEU A 136 -4.47 -9.69 -6.96
C LEU A 136 -4.52 -10.62 -8.17
N ASP A 137 -5.62 -10.61 -8.92
CA ASP A 137 -5.77 -11.42 -10.14
C ASP A 137 -4.68 -11.10 -11.18
N ARG A 138 -4.37 -9.81 -11.36
CA ARG A 138 -3.28 -9.38 -12.26
C ARG A 138 -1.90 -9.87 -11.80
N ILE A 139 -1.66 -9.90 -10.49
CA ILE A 139 -0.39 -10.41 -9.94
C ILE A 139 -0.30 -11.93 -10.16
N GLY A 140 -1.39 -12.66 -9.94
CA GLY A 140 -1.45 -14.11 -10.16
C GLY A 140 -1.29 -14.51 -11.63
N GLN A 141 -1.79 -13.69 -12.56
CA GLN A 141 -1.69 -13.92 -14.01
C GLN A 141 -0.32 -13.58 -14.61
N GLY A 142 0.55 -12.86 -13.90
CA GLY A 142 1.92 -12.54 -14.34
C GLY A 142 2.87 -13.74 -14.42
N LYS A 143 2.37 -14.96 -14.15
CA LYS A 143 3.09 -16.25 -14.24
C LYS A 143 2.71 -17.09 -15.48
N ALA A 144 2.03 -16.51 -16.47
CA ALA A 144 1.77 -17.18 -17.75
C ALA A 144 2.93 -17.01 -18.75
#